data_AF-A0A7V1HE98-F1
#
_entry.id   AF-A0A7V1HE98-F1
#
_cell.length_a   1.000
_cell.length_b   1.000
_cell.length_c   1.000
_cell.angle_alpha   90.00
_cell.angle_beta   90.00
_cell.angle_gamma   90.00
#
_symmetry.space_group_name_H-M   'P 1'
#
loop_
_entity.id
_entity.type
_entity.pdbx_description
1 polymer ?
#
loop_
_entity_poly.entity_id
_entity_poly.type
_entity_poly.pdbx_seq_one_letter_code
_entity_poly.pdbx_strand_id
1 'polypeptide(L)'
;MPLKDKQKRSEYHKKYMREVWYPKNKERHWKLIKARKYQISEYINNIKKEAQCADCGVRNKEHPEIFDFDHLGDDKDFCIGTAKSIGYGIEKIEDEIKKCEIVCSNCHRIRTKKRRKNIA
;
A
#
# COMPACT_ATOMS: atom_id res chain seq x y z
N MET A 1 -27.55 -23.96 8.25
CA MET A 1 -27.32 -22.69 8.98
C MET A 1 -28.49 -22.48 9.93
N PRO A 2 -28.30 -22.48 11.27
CA PRO A 2 -29.36 -22.89 12.20
C PRO A 2 -30.44 -21.83 12.55
N LEU A 3 -30.49 -20.66 11.92
CA LEU A 3 -31.40 -19.57 12.32
C LEU A 3 -32.06 -18.91 11.09
N LYS A 4 -33.40 -18.87 11.05
CA LYS A 4 -34.20 -18.17 10.01
C LYS A 4 -34.17 -16.65 10.16
N ASP A 5 -34.01 -16.15 11.39
CA ASP A 5 -33.94 -14.73 11.70
C ASP A 5 -32.60 -14.11 11.25
N LYS A 6 -32.68 -12.98 10.52
CA LYS A 6 -31.52 -12.32 9.92
C LYS A 6 -30.58 -11.70 10.96
N GLN A 7 -31.10 -11.11 12.04
CA GLN A 7 -30.30 -10.48 13.09
C GLN A 7 -29.58 -11.55 13.92
N LYS A 8 -30.32 -12.56 14.40
CA LYS A 8 -29.74 -13.67 15.17
C LYS A 8 -28.68 -14.43 14.37
N ARG A 9 -28.88 -14.57 13.05
CA ARG A 9 -27.86 -15.13 12.16
C ARG A 9 -26.60 -14.28 12.07
N SER A 10 -26.73 -12.96 11.99
CA SER A 10 -25.58 -12.03 11.97
C SER A 10 -24.79 -12.12 13.27
N GLU A 11 -25.48 -12.12 14.42
CA GLU A 11 -24.87 -12.26 15.74
C GLU A 11 -24.17 -13.60 15.92
N TYR A 12 -24.83 -14.70 15.56
CA TYR A 12 -24.23 -16.03 15.56
C TYR A 12 -22.97 -16.07 14.70
N HIS A 13 -23.03 -15.51 13.49
CA HIS A 13 -21.88 -15.48 12.58
C HIS A 13 -20.72 -14.66 13.18
N LYS A 14 -20.98 -13.49 13.77
CA LYS A 14 -19.96 -12.69 14.46
C LYS A 14 -19.32 -13.47 15.61
N LYS A 15 -20.13 -14.13 16.45
CA LYS A 15 -19.66 -14.96 17.56
C LYS A 15 -18.83 -16.13 17.07
N TYR A 16 -19.32 -16.88 16.09
CA TYR A 16 -18.62 -18.01 15.47
C TYR A 16 -17.28 -17.59 14.87
N MET A 17 -17.25 -16.46 14.14
CA MET A 17 -16.02 -15.94 13.57
C MET A 17 -14.99 -15.62 14.66
N ARG A 18 -15.42 -14.94 15.73
CA ARG A 18 -14.56 -14.53 16.85
C ARG A 18 -14.03 -15.72 17.67
N GLU A 19 -14.88 -16.64 18.05
CA GLU A 19 -14.56 -17.68 19.05
C GLU A 19 -14.04 -18.98 18.42
N VAL A 20 -14.44 -19.28 17.19
CA VAL A 20 -14.12 -20.57 16.55
C VAL A 20 -13.19 -20.36 15.36
N TRP A 21 -13.59 -19.51 14.39
CA TRP A 21 -12.86 -19.41 13.13
C TRP A 21 -11.52 -18.68 13.28
N TYR A 22 -11.50 -17.47 13.85
CA TYR A 22 -10.27 -16.69 13.99
C TYR A 22 -9.20 -17.41 14.82
N PRO A 23 -9.49 -18.01 15.99
CA PRO A 23 -8.47 -18.73 16.76
C PRO A 23 -7.87 -19.91 16.00
N LYS A 24 -8.71 -20.69 15.30
CA LYS A 24 -8.26 -21.83 14.49
C LYS A 24 -7.47 -21.42 13.25
N ASN A 25 -7.81 -20.28 12.65
CA ASN A 25 -7.24 -19.83 11.38
C ASN A 25 -6.19 -18.71 11.53
N LYS A 26 -5.92 -18.24 12.76
CA LYS A 26 -5.03 -17.10 13.05
C LYS A 26 -3.67 -17.26 12.40
N GLU A 27 -3.04 -18.42 12.59
CA GLU A 27 -1.69 -18.67 12.09
C GLU A 27 -1.65 -18.69 10.56
N ARG A 28 -2.57 -19.43 9.93
CA ARG A 28 -2.71 -19.47 8.47
C ARG A 28 -2.97 -18.09 7.90
N HIS A 29 -3.90 -17.34 8.49
CA HIS A 29 -4.25 -15.99 8.08
C HIS A 29 -3.07 -15.02 8.23
N TRP A 30 -2.34 -15.10 9.34
CA TRP A 30 -1.13 -14.31 9.56
C TRP A 30 -0.05 -14.61 8.53
N LYS A 31 0.21 -15.89 8.22
CA LYS A 31 1.16 -16.31 7.17
C LYS A 31 0.77 -15.73 5.81
N LEU A 32 -0.52 -15.79 5.45
CA LEU A 32 -1.03 -15.23 4.20
C LEU A 32 -0.87 -13.70 4.14
N ILE A 33 -1.23 -12.97 5.20
CA ILE A 33 -1.04 -11.52 5.28
C ILE A 33 0.45 -11.16 5.17
N LYS A 34 1.31 -11.88 5.90
CA LYS A 34 2.76 -11.64 5.90
C LYS A 34 3.35 -11.86 4.50
N ALA A 35 2.99 -12.97 3.84
CA ALA A 35 3.41 -13.27 2.48
C ALA A 35 2.94 -12.18 1.50
N ARG A 36 1.68 -11.74 1.61
CA ARG A 36 1.14 -10.66 0.76
C ARG A 36 1.89 -9.35 0.96
N LYS A 37 2.16 -8.97 2.21
CA LYS A 37 2.94 -7.77 2.55
C LYS A 37 4.37 -7.83 2.01
N TYR A 38 4.98 -9.01 2.03
CA TYR A 38 6.30 -9.22 1.46
C TYR A 38 6.29 -9.04 -0.05
N GLN A 39 5.37 -9.70 -0.76
CA GLN A 39 5.21 -9.58 -2.22
C GLN A 39 5.02 -8.13 -2.68
N ILE A 40 4.13 -7.38 -2.02
CA ILE A 40 3.91 -5.97 -2.33
C ILE A 40 5.17 -5.14 -2.08
N SER A 41 5.85 -5.37 -0.96
CA SER A 41 7.06 -4.65 -0.60
C SER A 41 8.18 -4.90 -1.61
N GLU A 42 8.35 -6.15 -2.03
CA GLU A 42 9.36 -6.56 -2.98
C GLU A 42 9.08 -5.96 -4.37
N TYR A 43 7.84 -6.05 -4.84
CA TYR A 43 7.40 -5.44 -6.08
C TYR A 43 7.71 -3.94 -6.15
N ILE A 44 7.29 -3.19 -5.11
CA ILE A 44 7.55 -1.76 -5.01
C ILE A 44 9.06 -1.45 -4.98
N ASN A 45 9.82 -2.23 -4.20
CA ASN A 45 11.26 -2.00 -4.07
C ASN A 45 11.99 -2.29 -5.38
N ASN A 46 11.60 -3.31 -6.14
CA ASN A 46 12.22 -3.62 -7.44
C ASN A 46 12.06 -2.47 -8.43
N ILE A 47 10.89 -1.82 -8.45
CA ILE A 47 10.68 -0.60 -9.25
C ILE A 47 11.61 0.53 -8.78
N LYS A 48 11.69 0.77 -7.47
CA LYS A 48 12.54 1.84 -6.91
C LYS A 48 14.04 1.62 -7.18
N LYS A 49 14.52 0.37 -7.18
CA LYS A 49 15.93 0.05 -7.43
C LYS A 49 16.38 0.42 -8.84
N GLU A 50 15.52 0.24 -9.83
CA GLU A 50 15.82 0.59 -11.22
C GLU A 50 15.53 2.07 -11.54
N ALA A 51 14.94 2.78 -10.59
CA ALA A 51 14.57 4.18 -10.76
C ALA A 51 15.75 5.14 -10.62
N GLN A 52 15.51 6.35 -11.14
CA GLN A 52 16.32 7.52 -10.95
C GLN A 52 15.39 8.64 -10.46
N CYS A 53 15.85 9.46 -9.52
CA CYS A 53 15.06 10.62 -9.11
C CYS A 53 14.85 11.56 -10.30
N ALA A 54 13.59 11.86 -10.62
CA ALA A 54 13.23 12.75 -11.73
C ALA A 54 13.80 14.18 -11.58
N ASP A 55 14.01 14.66 -10.34
CA ASP A 55 14.47 16.02 -10.08
C ASP A 55 16.00 16.16 -10.02
N CYS A 56 16.67 15.29 -9.26
CA CYS A 56 18.12 15.43 -9.00
C CYS A 56 18.97 14.34 -9.63
N GLY A 57 18.37 13.36 -10.30
CA GLY A 57 19.10 12.33 -11.01
C GLY A 57 19.78 11.28 -10.12
N VAL A 58 19.60 11.29 -8.79
CA VAL A 58 20.21 10.27 -7.92
C VAL A 58 19.68 8.87 -8.29
N ARG A 59 20.58 7.89 -8.32
CA ARG A 59 20.32 6.46 -8.52
C ARG A 59 20.90 5.69 -7.35
N ASN A 60 20.14 4.76 -6.77
CA ASN A 60 20.65 3.92 -5.70
C ASN A 60 19.92 2.57 -5.68
N LYS A 61 20.62 1.50 -6.08
CA LYS A 61 20.08 0.14 -6.13
C LYS A 61 20.08 -0.55 -4.77
N GLU A 62 20.95 -0.13 -3.86
CA GLU A 62 21.12 -0.73 -2.54
C GLU A 62 20.10 -0.20 -1.55
N HIS A 63 19.76 1.09 -1.68
CA HIS A 63 18.86 1.81 -0.78
C HIS A 63 17.61 2.33 -1.51
N PRO A 64 16.68 1.45 -1.96
CA PRO A 64 15.42 1.88 -2.58
C PRO A 64 14.54 2.73 -1.65
N GLU A 65 14.73 2.66 -0.33
CA GLU A 65 14.00 3.46 0.67
C GLU A 65 14.21 4.97 0.53
N ILE A 66 15.25 5.42 -0.18
CA ILE A 66 15.47 6.86 -0.42
C ILE A 66 14.51 7.44 -1.46
N PHE A 67 13.80 6.59 -2.21
CA PHE A 67 12.88 7.00 -3.26
C PHE A 67 11.43 6.94 -2.78
N ASP A 68 10.63 7.90 -3.23
CA ASP A 68 9.20 7.99 -3.01
C ASP A 68 8.49 8.14 -4.37
N PHE A 69 7.22 7.71 -4.40
CA PHE A 69 6.32 7.97 -5.51
C PHE A 69 5.60 9.29 -5.25
N ASP A 70 5.87 10.28 -6.09
CA ASP A 70 5.22 11.59 -6.07
C ASP A 70 4.13 11.62 -7.13
N HIS A 71 2.88 11.78 -6.69
CA HIS A 71 1.75 11.95 -7.60
C HIS A 71 1.86 13.28 -8.36
N LEU A 72 1.65 13.22 -9.67
CA LEU A 72 1.68 14.39 -10.55
C LEU A 72 0.37 15.18 -10.57
N GLY A 73 -0.76 14.50 -10.36
CA GLY A 73 -2.09 15.08 -10.36
C GLY A 73 -2.89 14.76 -9.10
N ASP A 74 -4.15 15.19 -9.11
CA ASP A 74 -5.13 14.96 -8.03
C ASP A 74 -5.99 13.70 -8.25
N ASP A 75 -5.73 12.94 -9.31
CA ASP A 75 -6.43 11.70 -9.69
C ASP A 75 -5.91 10.44 -8.95
N LYS A 76 -5.26 10.64 -7.80
CA LYS A 76 -4.76 9.55 -6.97
C LYS A 76 -5.90 8.82 -6.27
N ASP A 77 -5.87 7.50 -6.36
CA ASP A 77 -6.81 6.66 -5.60
C ASP A 77 -6.30 6.41 -4.18
N PHE A 78 -4.98 6.29 -4.01
CA PHE A 78 -4.33 6.03 -2.72
C PHE A 78 -2.83 6.34 -2.75
N CYS A 79 -2.24 6.55 -1.58
CA CYS A 79 -0.78 6.69 -1.48
C CYS A 79 -0.09 5.34 -1.62
N ILE A 80 0.85 5.19 -2.57
CA ILE A 80 1.63 3.95 -2.77
C ILE A 80 2.33 3.49 -1.49
N GLY A 81 2.82 4.41 -0.66
CA GLY A 81 3.42 4.07 0.64
C GLY A 81 2.50 3.32 1.62
N THR A 82 1.17 3.43 1.45
CA THR A 82 0.16 2.73 2.25
C THR A 82 -0.28 1.39 1.62
N ALA A 83 0.13 1.10 0.38
CA ALA A 83 -0.38 -0.07 -0.34
C ALA A 83 -0.03 -1.40 0.34
N LYS A 84 1.16 -1.48 0.94
CA LYS A 84 1.62 -2.64 1.73
C LYS A 84 0.79 -2.84 2.99
N SER A 85 0.47 -1.78 3.73
CA SER A 85 -0.25 -1.92 5.01
C SER A 85 -1.70 -2.34 4.78
N ILE A 86 -2.34 -1.78 3.76
CA ILE A 86 -3.71 -2.08 3.35
C ILE A 86 -3.80 -3.45 2.64
N GLY A 87 -2.78 -3.82 1.87
CA GLY A 87 -2.74 -5.09 1.14
C GLY A 87 -3.39 -5.03 -0.24
N TYR A 88 -3.24 -3.93 -0.98
CA TYR A 88 -3.82 -3.77 -2.31
C TYR A 88 -3.36 -4.85 -3.32
N GLY A 89 -4.17 -5.04 -4.36
CA GLY A 89 -3.84 -5.82 -5.56
C GLY A 89 -2.57 -5.29 -6.24
N ILE A 90 -1.77 -6.16 -6.89
CA ILE A 90 -0.57 -5.69 -7.63
C ILE A 90 -1.00 -4.83 -8.82
N GLU A 91 -2.01 -5.25 -9.57
CA GLU A 91 -2.59 -4.48 -10.68
C GLU A 91 -3.03 -3.08 -10.26
N LYS A 92 -3.72 -2.97 -9.11
CA LYS A 92 -4.14 -1.68 -8.57
C LYS A 92 -2.94 -0.80 -8.18
N ILE A 93 -1.87 -1.41 -7.66
CA ILE A 93 -0.62 -0.70 -7.35
C ILE A 93 0.05 -0.24 -8.64
N GLU A 94 0.06 -1.06 -9.69
CA GLU A 94 0.61 -0.71 -11.01
C GLU A 94 -0.10 0.49 -11.62
N ASP A 95 -1.44 0.47 -11.64
CA ASP A 95 -2.22 1.56 -12.20
C ASP A 95 -1.97 2.88 -11.46
N GLU A 96 -1.81 2.81 -10.14
CA GLU A 96 -1.50 3.98 -9.33
C GLU A 96 -0.04 4.44 -9.51
N ILE A 97 0.90 3.52 -9.73
CA ILE A 97 2.31 3.86 -10.03
C ILE A 97 2.42 4.60 -11.36
N LYS A 98 1.62 4.27 -12.37
CA LYS A 98 1.61 4.97 -13.67
C LYS A 98 1.26 6.47 -13.54
N LYS A 99 0.57 6.87 -12.47
CA LYS A 99 0.20 8.26 -12.16
C LYS A 99 1.29 9.00 -11.36
N CYS A 100 2.37 8.31 -10.99
CA CYS A 100 3.43 8.82 -10.14
C CYS A 100 4.74 9.03 -10.90
N GLU A 101 5.53 10.00 -10.46
CA GLU A 101 6.97 10.03 -10.74
C GLU A 101 7.76 9.50 -9.54
N ILE A 102 8.91 8.89 -9.81
CA ILE A 102 9.83 8.48 -8.75
C ILE A 102 10.81 9.60 -8.49
N VAL A 103 10.85 10.06 -7.24
CA VAL A 103 11.76 11.12 -6.77
C VAL A 103 12.41 10.68 -5.47
N CYS A 104 13.58 11.22 -5.13
CA CYS A 104 14.14 10.97 -3.81
C CYS A 104 13.31 11.70 -2.74
N SER A 105 13.31 11.19 -1.51
CA SER A 105 12.52 11.73 -0.40
C SER A 105 12.80 13.21 -0.13
N ASN A 106 14.02 13.69 -0.39
CA ASN A 106 14.36 15.10 -0.26
C ASN A 106 13.67 15.96 -1.33
N CYS A 107 13.78 15.57 -2.60
CA CYS A 107 13.10 16.23 -3.72
C CYS A 107 11.57 16.20 -3.55
N HIS A 108 11.01 15.06 -3.13
CA HIS A 108 9.59 14.93 -2.84
C HIS A 108 9.09 15.92 -1.78
N ARG A 109 9.82 16.07 -0.67
CA ARG A 109 9.50 17.05 0.38
C ARG A 109 9.57 18.48 -0.13
N ILE A 110 10.56 18.79 -0.97
CA ILE A 110 10.68 20.11 -1.61
C ILE A 110 9.50 20.37 -2.55
N ARG A 111 9.14 19.43 -3.43
CA ARG A 111 7.95 19.50 -4.31
C ARG A 111 6.69 19.77 -3.50
N THR A 112 6.45 18.98 -2.45
CA THR A 112 5.29 19.13 -1.57
C THR A 112 5.23 20.54 -0.96
N LYS A 113 6.36 21.06 -0.47
CA LYS A 113 6.43 22.41 0.11
C LYS A 113 6.19 23.50 -0.93
N LYS A 114 6.71 23.35 -2.16
CA LYS A 114 6.46 24.29 -3.27
C LYS A 114 4.98 24.29 -3.68
N ARG A 115 4.37 23.12 -3.87
CA ARG A 115 2.93 23.00 -4.21
C ARG A 115 2.05 23.68 -3.17
N ARG A 116 2.33 23.50 -1.87
CA ARG A 116 1.60 24.18 -0.79
C ARG A 116 1.76 25.70 -0.79
N LYS A 117 2.94 26.22 -1.15
CA LYS A 117 3.20 27.67 -1.22
C LYS A 117 2.50 28.35 -2.40
N ASN A 118 2.35 27.64 -3.51
CA ASN A 118 1.69 28.17 -4.72
C ASN A 118 0.15 28.20 -4.63
N ILE A 119 -0.41 27.78 -3.50
CA ILE A 119 -1.86 27.81 -3.20
C ILE A 119 -2.22 29.06 -2.36
N ALA A 120 -1.24 29.92 -2.05
CA ALA A 120 -1.41 31.22 -1.42
C ALA A 120 -1.25 32.33 -2.46
#